data_AF-A0A1B6HMG3-F1
#
_entry.id   AF-A0A1B6HMG3-F1
#
_cell.length_a   1.000
_cell.length_b   1.000
_cell.length_c   1.000
_cell.angle_alpha   90.00
_cell.angle_beta   90.00
_cell.angle_gamma   90.00
#
_symmetry.space_group_name_H-M   'P 1'
#
loop_
_entity.id
_entity.type
_entity.pdbx_description
1 polymer ?
#
loop_
_entity_poly.entity_id
_entity_poly.type
_entity_poly.pdbx_seq_one_letter_code
_entity_poly.pdbx_strand_id
1 'polypeptide(L)'
;MATTFHKLIISIGFFSLLHAAYSAAQHRSYLRITEQQFTSLPFDIILQGIISLFATMYGVMAVAGDFKEIRATVDLEAKSWETLRNLPSFYVFNHRGKALSPDYELPTPNQKYVAPDLSLLLQKN
;
A
#
# COMPACT_ATOMS: atom_id res chain seq x y z
N MET A 1 3.07 7.80 -4.13
CA MET A 1 2.37 6.50 -4.35
C MET A 1 2.70 5.94 -5.74
N ALA A 2 3.06 4.66 -5.85
CA ALA A 2 3.39 4.04 -7.12
C ALA A 2 2.18 3.95 -8.07
N THR A 3 2.15 4.79 -9.09
CA THR A 3 1.11 4.70 -10.13
C THR A 3 1.26 3.40 -10.91
N THR A 4 0.15 2.91 -11.50
CA THR A 4 0.14 1.71 -12.35
C THR A 4 1.19 1.76 -13.45
N PHE A 5 1.50 2.96 -13.96
CA PHE A 5 2.55 3.21 -14.93
C PHE A 5 3.95 2.78 -14.46
N HIS A 6 4.34 3.11 -13.23
CA HIS A 6 5.65 2.72 -12.68
C HIS A 6 5.77 1.20 -12.53
N LYS A 7 4.67 0.54 -12.14
CA LYS A 7 4.62 -0.92 -12.07
C LYS A 7 4.80 -1.56 -13.46
N LEU A 8 4.20 -0.98 -14.50
CA LEU A 8 4.40 -1.42 -15.89
C LEU A 8 5.86 -1.26 -16.34
N ILE A 9 6.50 -0.13 -16.01
CA ILE A 9 7.92 0.08 -16.32
C ILE A 9 8.80 -1.00 -15.68
N ILE A 10 8.58 -1.32 -14.40
CA ILE A 10 9.32 -2.40 -13.74
C ILE A 10 9.08 -3.73 -14.44
N SER A 11 7.82 -4.08 -14.71
CA SER A 11 7.50 -5.36 -15.37
C SER A 11 8.19 -5.47 -16.73
N ILE A 12 8.10 -4.44 -17.57
CA ILE A 12 8.73 -4.42 -18.89
C ILE A 12 10.26 -4.45 -18.77
N GLY A 13 10.84 -3.66 -17.87
CA GLY A 13 12.28 -3.65 -17.60
C GLY A 13 12.80 -5.02 -17.17
N PHE A 14 12.07 -5.70 -16.27
CA PHE A 14 12.41 -7.02 -15.79
C PHE A 14 12.30 -8.09 -16.88
N PHE A 15 11.23 -8.09 -17.67
CA PHE A 15 11.09 -9.00 -18.81
C PHE A 15 12.18 -8.77 -19.87
N SER A 16 12.54 -7.51 -20.14
CA SER A 16 13.63 -7.17 -21.06
C SER A 16 14.99 -7.63 -20.54
N LEU A 17 15.23 -7.55 -19.23
CA LEU A 17 16.45 -8.06 -18.59
C LEU A 17 16.54 -9.59 -18.67
N LEU A 18 15.42 -10.29 -18.45
CA LEU A 18 15.34 -11.74 -18.65
C LEU A 18 15.60 -12.13 -20.10
N HIS A 19 15.08 -11.36 -21.06
CA HIS A 19 15.35 -11.57 -22.48
C HIS A 19 16.84 -11.44 -22.80
N ALA A 20 17.50 -10.37 -22.32
CA ALA A 20 18.94 -10.19 -22.50
C ALA A 20 19.75 -11.35 -21.87
N ALA A 21 19.35 -11.83 -20.68
CA ALA A 21 19.98 -12.97 -20.02
C ALA A 21 19.81 -14.27 -20.83
N TYR A 22 18.62 -14.51 -21.37
CA TYR A 22 18.34 -15.67 -22.24
C TYR A 22 19.20 -15.60 -23.52
N SER A 23 19.24 -14.44 -24.19
CA SER A 23 20.07 -14.23 -25.38
C SER A 23 21.55 -14.46 -25.10
N ALA A 24 22.06 -13.99 -23.96
CA ALA A 24 23.45 -14.22 -23.54
C ALA A 24 23.74 -15.72 -23.29
N ALA A 25 22.84 -16.42 -22.60
CA ALA A 25 22.97 -17.85 -22.32
C ALA A 25 22.91 -18.69 -23.60
N GLN A 26 22.00 -18.35 -24.52
CA GLN A 26 21.88 -18.99 -25.82
C GLN A 26 23.13 -18.75 -26.67
N HIS A 27 23.64 -17.52 -26.73
CA HIS A 27 24.86 -17.20 -27.47
C HIS A 27 26.07 -18.01 -26.97
N ARG A 28 26.23 -18.14 -25.65
CA ARG A 28 27.28 -18.97 -25.04
C ARG A 28 27.11 -20.46 -25.39
N SER A 29 25.87 -20.94 -25.40
CA SER A 29 25.57 -22.34 -25.73
C SER A 29 25.82 -22.63 -27.21
N TYR A 30 25.47 -21.68 -28.09
CA TYR A 30 25.71 -21.76 -29.52
C TYR A 30 27.21 -21.87 -29.83
N LEU A 31 28.03 -20.96 -29.28
CA LEU A 31 29.49 -20.99 -29.48
C LEU A 31 30.11 -22.32 -29.07
N ARG A 32 29.66 -22.90 -27.94
CA ARG A 32 30.11 -24.20 -27.44
C ARG A 32 29.79 -25.34 -28.41
N ILE A 33 28.60 -25.33 -29.02
CA ILE A 33 28.17 -26.38 -29.98
C ILE A 33 28.92 -26.24 -31.30
N THR A 34 29.19 -25.00 -31.74
CA THR A 34 29.91 -24.73 -32.99
C THR A 34 31.43 -24.80 -32.86
N GLU A 35 31.94 -25.20 -31.69
CA GLU A 35 33.38 -25.26 -31.37
C GLU A 35 34.12 -23.93 -31.61
N GLN A 36 33.40 -22.81 -31.56
CA GLN A 36 33.98 -21.48 -31.73
C GLN A 36 34.51 -20.96 -30.39
N GLN A 37 35.63 -20.23 -30.47
CA GLN A 37 36.24 -19.59 -29.30
C GLN A 37 35.32 -18.44 -28.82
N PHE A 38 35.08 -18.38 -27.51
CA PHE A 38 34.34 -17.27 -26.90
C PHE A 38 35.24 -16.02 -26.89
N THR A 39 34.98 -15.08 -27.80
CA THR A 39 35.74 -13.83 -27.88
C THR A 39 35.10 -12.72 -27.05
N SER A 40 33.83 -12.43 -27.29
CA SER A 40 33.08 -11.40 -26.58
C SER A 40 31.57 -11.56 -26.80
N LEU A 41 30.77 -10.94 -25.93
CA LEU A 41 29.31 -10.88 -26.12
C LEU A 41 28.96 -9.84 -27.19
N PRO A 42 27.97 -10.09 -28.06
CA PRO A 42 27.48 -9.10 -29.01
C PRO A 42 27.09 -7.80 -28.31
N PHE A 43 27.49 -6.68 -28.90
CA PHE A 43 27.25 -5.34 -28.35
C PHE A 43 25.76 -5.06 -28.07
N ASP A 44 24.87 -5.58 -28.93
CA ASP A 44 23.43 -5.44 -28.78
C ASP A 44 22.89 -6.03 -27.46
N ILE A 45 23.34 -7.24 -27.09
CA ILE A 45 22.95 -7.90 -25.83
C ILE A 45 23.45 -7.10 -24.63
N ILE A 46 24.66 -6.56 -24.71
CA ILE A 46 25.24 -5.72 -23.65
C ILE A 46 24.41 -4.44 -23.49
N LEU A 47 24.12 -3.76 -24.60
CA LEU A 47 23.33 -2.53 -24.60
C LEU A 47 21.91 -2.76 -24.07
N GLN A 48 21.23 -3.81 -24.53
CA GLN A 48 19.90 -4.19 -24.03
C GLN A 48 19.93 -4.48 -22.53
N GLY A 49 20.95 -5.21 -22.05
CA GLY A 49 21.15 -5.49 -20.62
C GLY A 49 21.34 -4.22 -19.78
N ILE A 50 22.16 -3.28 -20.24
CA ILE A 50 22.40 -2.01 -19.54
C ILE A 50 21.12 -1.17 -19.48
N ILE A 51 20.42 -1.01 -20.60
CA ILE A 51 19.18 -0.21 -20.66
C ILE A 51 18.10 -0.83 -19.78
N SER A 52 17.91 -2.15 -19.85
CA SER A 52 16.92 -2.86 -19.02
C SER A 52 17.24 -2.81 -17.53
N LEU A 53 18.53 -2.85 -17.16
CA LEU A 53 18.98 -2.65 -15.78
C LEU A 53 18.59 -1.25 -15.26
N PHE A 54 18.95 -0.19 -15.97
CA PHE A 54 18.62 1.18 -15.56
C PHE A 54 17.11 1.42 -15.51
N ALA A 55 16.35 0.89 -16.48
CA ALA A 55 14.89 0.97 -16.48
C ALA A 55 14.27 0.29 -15.25
N THR A 56 14.79 -0.88 -14.88
CA THR A 56 14.33 -1.62 -13.69
C THR A 56 14.67 -0.87 -12.40
N MET A 57 15.90 -0.33 -12.29
CA MET A 57 16.33 0.48 -11.13
C MET A 57 15.44 1.72 -10.96
N TYR A 58 15.19 2.44 -12.06
CA TYR A 58 14.30 3.61 -12.06
C TYR A 58 12.89 3.24 -11.60
N GLY A 59 12.33 2.15 -12.15
CA GLY A 59 11.01 1.68 -11.75
C GLY A 59 10.93 1.35 -10.27
N VAL A 60 11.91 0.59 -9.74
CA VAL A 60 11.98 0.21 -8.31
C VAL A 60 12.05 1.43 -7.41
N MET A 61 12.86 2.43 -7.75
CA MET A 61 12.96 3.68 -7.00
C MET A 61 11.62 4.42 -6.93
N ALA A 62 10.85 4.43 -8.02
CA ALA A 62 9.53 5.03 -8.03
C ALA A 62 8.47 4.23 -7.24
N VAL A 63 8.69 2.93 -7.02
CA VAL A 63 7.82 2.09 -6.19
C VAL A 63 8.17 2.16 -4.71
N ALA A 64 9.43 2.42 -4.37
CA ALA A 64 9.92 2.49 -2.99
C ALA A 64 9.15 3.50 -2.11
N GLY A 65 8.47 4.45 -2.74
CA GLY A 65 7.58 5.39 -2.06
C GLY A 65 8.29 6.66 -1.63
N ASP A 66 7.48 7.63 -1.24
CA ASP A 66 7.96 8.96 -0.89
C ASP A 66 8.47 8.95 0.56
N PHE A 67 9.58 9.66 0.80
CA PHE A 67 10.07 9.84 2.17
C PHE A 67 9.09 10.69 2.97
N LYS A 68 8.78 10.23 4.18
CA LYS A 68 7.99 11.01 5.15
C LYS A 68 8.91 11.83 6.04
N GLU A 69 8.50 13.05 6.39
CA GLU A 69 9.25 13.90 7.30
C GLU A 69 9.33 13.28 8.71
N ILE A 70 10.51 13.37 9.33
CA ILE A 70 10.77 12.80 10.67
C ILE A 70 10.10 13.64 11.77
N ARG A 71 9.85 14.93 11.51
CA ARG A 71 9.34 15.87 12.50
C ARG A 71 7.85 15.62 12.78
N ALA A 72 7.57 15.10 13.98
CA ALA A 72 6.21 14.81 14.42
C ALA A 72 5.30 16.05 14.45
N THR A 73 5.84 17.26 14.65
CA THR A 73 5.01 18.48 14.73
C THR A 73 4.24 18.77 13.44
N VAL A 74 4.74 18.34 12.28
CA VAL A 74 4.08 18.55 10.98
C VAL A 74 2.85 17.66 10.84
N ASP A 75 2.96 16.39 11.25
CA ASP A 75 1.82 15.48 11.32
C ASP A 75 0.76 15.93 12.36
N LEU A 76 1.22 16.51 13.47
CA LEU A 76 0.35 17.02 14.55
C LEU A 76 -0.37 18.31 14.15
N GLU A 77 0.27 19.19 13.37
CA GLU A 77 -0.36 20.43 12.86
C GLU A 77 -1.52 20.12 11.90
N ALA A 78 -1.42 19.05 11.13
CA ALA A 78 -2.51 18.57 10.27
C ALA A 78 -3.73 18.05 11.07
N LYS A 79 -3.61 17.87 12.40
CA LYS A 79 -4.66 17.31 13.23
C LYS A 79 -5.44 18.39 13.98
N SER A 80 -6.76 18.40 13.78
CA SER A 80 -7.64 19.35 14.45
C SER A 80 -7.95 18.95 15.90
N TRP A 81 -8.27 19.95 16.72
CA TRP A 81 -8.69 19.75 18.12
C TRP A 81 -9.90 18.82 18.24
N GLU A 82 -10.84 18.87 17.29
CA GLU A 82 -12.01 17.99 17.26
C GLU A 82 -11.64 16.51 17.12
N THR A 83 -10.59 16.21 16.36
CA THR A 83 -10.12 14.83 16.20
C THR A 83 -9.37 14.34 17.43
N LEU A 84 -8.66 15.24 18.13
CA LEU A 84 -7.94 14.92 19.37
C LEU A 84 -8.88 14.75 20.58
N ARG A 85 -9.93 15.57 20.66
CA ARG A 85 -10.95 15.51 21.72
C ARG A 85 -11.89 14.32 21.59
N ASN A 86 -11.89 13.65 20.45
CA ASN A 86 -12.67 12.46 20.23
C ASN A 86 -11.95 11.24 20.85
N LEU A 87 -12.29 10.87 22.10
CA LEU A 87 -11.70 9.72 22.79
C LEU A 87 -12.65 8.51 22.75
N PRO A 88 -12.40 7.49 21.90
CA PRO A 88 -13.31 6.34 21.73
C PRO A 88 -13.56 5.55 23.02
N SER A 89 -12.55 5.47 23.88
CA SER A 89 -12.64 4.77 25.18
C SER A 89 -13.60 5.45 26.17
N PHE A 90 -13.99 6.71 25.93
CA PHE A 90 -14.84 7.49 26.84
C PHE A 90 -16.15 7.95 26.17
N TYR A 91 -16.59 7.27 25.11
CA TYR A 91 -17.86 7.61 24.48
C TYR A 91 -19.03 7.37 25.41
N VAL A 92 -19.83 8.42 25.60
CA VAL A 92 -21.14 8.34 26.26
C VAL A 92 -22.19 8.52 25.17
N PHE A 93 -22.98 7.48 24.94
CA PHE A 93 -24.04 7.46 23.91
C PHE A 93 -25.35 8.14 24.36
N ASN A 94 -25.36 8.73 25.57
CA ASN A 94 -26.47 9.54 26.05
C ASN A 94 -26.34 11.00 25.58
N HIS A 95 -26.57 11.22 24.28
CA HIS A 95 -26.53 12.55 23.66
C HIS A 95 -27.79 12.83 22.85
N ARG A 96 -28.02 14.10 22.47
CA ARG A 96 -29.17 14.54 21.66
C ARG A 96 -29.39 13.72 20.37
N GLY A 97 -28.30 13.21 19.76
CA GLY A 97 -28.38 12.37 18.56
C GLY A 97 -29.20 11.08 18.75
N LYS A 98 -29.42 10.63 20.00
CA LYS A 98 -30.26 9.47 20.30
C LYS A 98 -31.71 9.68 19.87
N ALA A 99 -32.23 10.90 19.96
CA ALA A 99 -33.61 11.21 19.56
C ALA A 99 -33.83 11.23 18.04
N LEU A 100 -32.74 11.16 17.26
CA LEU A 100 -32.78 11.13 15.80
C LEU A 100 -32.72 9.69 15.24
N SER A 101 -32.57 8.66 16.09
CA SER A 101 -32.60 7.28 15.63
C SER A 101 -34.03 6.83 15.31
N PRO A 102 -34.27 6.09 14.21
CA PRO A 102 -35.60 5.54 13.89
C PRO A 102 -36.21 4.70 15.02
N ASP A 103 -35.36 4.04 15.80
CA ASP A 103 -35.75 3.17 16.93
C ASP A 103 -35.85 3.95 18.26
N TYR A 104 -35.95 5.28 18.23
CA TYR A 104 -36.03 6.08 19.45
C TYR A 104 -37.45 6.08 20.03
N GLU A 105 -37.59 5.52 21.23
CA GLU A 105 -38.82 5.62 22.01
C GLU A 105 -38.79 6.86 22.92
N LEU A 106 -39.88 7.63 22.91
CA LEU A 106 -40.03 8.82 23.76
C LEU A 106 -40.17 8.41 25.24
N PRO A 107 -39.45 9.04 26.17
CA PRO A 107 -39.66 8.80 27.60
C PRO A 107 -41.07 9.30 28.00
N THR A 108 -41.88 8.41 28.56
CA THR A 108 -43.22 8.74 29.09
C THR A 108 -43.09 9.63 30.34
N PRO A 109 -43.95 10.67 30.52
CA PRO A 109 -43.78 11.71 31.54
C PRO A 109 -43.69 11.25 33.01
N ASN A 110 -44.13 10.03 33.32
CA ASN A 110 -44.22 9.49 34.69
C ASN A 110 -43.47 8.16 34.89
N GLN A 111 -42.59 7.78 33.96
CA GLN A 111 -41.86 6.51 34.07
C GLN A 111 -40.66 6.67 35.02
N LYS A 112 -40.68 5.95 36.15
CA LYS A 112 -39.50 5.83 37.02
C LYS A 112 -38.36 5.18 36.23
N TYR A 113 -37.14 5.69 36.36
CA TYR A 113 -35.95 5.12 35.72
C TYR A 113 -35.80 3.66 36.18
N VAL A 114 -36.06 2.71 35.27
CA VAL A 114 -35.74 1.29 35.45
C VAL A 114 -34.36 1.10 34.83
N ALA A 115 -33.39 0.66 35.61
CA ALA A 115 -32.05 0.38 35.10
C ALA A 115 -32.14 -0.63 33.95
N PRO A 116 -31.44 -0.41 32.82
CA PRO A 116 -31.44 -1.38 31.72
C PRO A 116 -30.92 -2.71 32.25
N ASP A 117 -31.66 -3.80 31.98
CA ASP A 117 -31.26 -5.14 32.36
C ASP A 117 -29.94 -5.49 31.64
N LEU A 118 -28.87 -5.66 32.42
CA LEU A 118 -27.52 -5.90 31.93
C LEU A 118 -27.42 -7.24 31.18
N SER A 119 -28.38 -8.15 31.38
CA SER A 119 -28.46 -9.43 30.68
C SER A 119 -28.64 -9.25 29.15
N LEU A 120 -29.40 -8.23 28.73
CA LEU A 120 -29.66 -7.93 27.31
C LEU A 120 -28.45 -7.33 26.59
N LEU A 121 -27.55 -6.67 27.32
CA LEU A 121 -26.31 -6.12 26.76
C LEU A 121 -25.21 -7.17 26.61
N LEU A 122 -25.23 -8.23 27.44
CA LEU A 122 -24.26 -9.33 27.38
C LEU A 122 -24.61 -10.40 26.33
N GLN A 123 -25.85 -10.45 25.84
CA GLN A 123 -26.29 -11.43 24.84
C GLN A 123 -26.04 -10.99 23.38
N LYS A 124 -25.52 -9.78 23.16
CA LYS A 124 -25.34 -9.17 21.82
C LYS A 124 -23.88 -9.19 21.32
N ASN A 125 -23.09 -10.17 21.75
CA ASN A 125 -21.76 -10.50 21.21
C ASN A 125 -21.76 -11.93 20.67
#